data_AF-A0A3P9NBM4-F1
#
_entry.id   AF-A0A3P9NBM4-F1
#
_cell.length_a   1.000
_cell.length_b   1.000
_cell.length_c   1.000
_cell.angle_alpha   90.00
_cell.angle_beta   90.00
_cell.angle_gamma   90.00
#
_symmetry.space_group_name_H-M   'P 1'
#
loop_
_entity.id
_entity.type
_entity.pdbx_description
1 polymer ?
#
loop_
_entity_poly.entity_id
_entity_poly.type
_entity_poly.pdbx_seq_one_letter_code
_entity_poly.pdbx_strand_id
1 'polypeptide(L)'
;NQKNVSQIPNMVIEILLEDENNLVQGVNILTDPIFSQRASFLQFMGPKRYRGPPCTVEQLPRIDAVLISHSHYDHLDAGSVASLNARFGGELRWFVPLGLMDWLAKMGCENVMELDWWEENCVPGHDNVTFVCTPSQHWSKRTAWDDNRSLWSSWSVLGPNHRFFFAGDTGYCPSFQEIGRRFGPFDLAAIPIGAYLPRDVMKGQHVDPEEAVQIHQDLQAKQSVAVHWGTFNISRFYLIKSRKFHSSSLLLDLFFAISRLFPVFKKI
;
A
#
# COMPACT_ATOMS: atom_id res chain seq x y z
N ASN A 1 24.73 18.08 -4.98
CA ASN A 1 24.92 16.63 -4.72
C ASN A 1 23.62 16.00 -4.23
N GLN A 2 22.66 15.75 -5.12
CA GLN A 2 21.43 15.00 -4.84
C GLN A 2 21.62 13.56 -5.32
N LYS A 3 22.20 12.70 -4.47
CA LYS A 3 22.32 11.26 -4.74
C LYS A 3 21.21 10.52 -4.00
N ASN A 4 20.44 9.74 -4.76
CA ASN A 4 19.59 8.63 -4.34
C ASN A 4 18.29 8.93 -3.59
N VAL A 5 17.26 9.36 -4.34
CA VAL A 5 15.87 9.05 -3.95
C VAL A 5 15.50 7.67 -4.54
N SER A 6 15.53 6.65 -3.68
CA SER A 6 15.00 5.31 -3.93
C SER A 6 13.50 5.26 -3.65
N GLN A 7 12.75 4.61 -4.54
CA GLN A 7 11.34 4.28 -4.35
C GLN A 7 11.20 3.12 -3.35
N ILE A 8 10.03 2.99 -2.74
CA ILE A 8 9.60 1.89 -1.89
C ILE A 8 8.51 1.09 -2.64
N PRO A 9 8.84 0.02 -3.40
CA PRO A 9 7.82 -0.88 -3.98
C PRO A 9 7.15 -1.77 -2.93
N ASN A 10 7.84 -2.02 -1.81
CA ASN A 10 7.35 -2.80 -0.68
C ASN A 10 7.49 -1.90 0.56
N MET A 11 6.39 -1.35 1.06
CA MET A 11 6.42 -0.45 2.19
C MET A 11 6.19 -1.23 3.48
N VAL A 12 7.21 -1.29 4.32
CA VAL A 12 7.08 -1.70 5.72
C VAL A 12 6.82 -0.44 6.55
N ILE A 13 5.80 -0.50 7.38
CA ILE A 13 5.37 0.57 8.28
C ILE A 13 5.26 -0.03 9.66
N GLU A 14 5.95 0.56 10.62
CA GLU A 14 5.86 0.17 12.03
C GLU A 14 4.92 1.16 12.73
N ILE A 15 3.77 0.68 13.24
CA ILE A 15 2.90 1.49 14.12
C ILE A 15 3.37 1.24 15.54
N LEU A 16 4.02 2.25 16.14
CA LEU A 16 4.47 2.15 17.52
C LEU A 16 3.27 2.25 18.49
N LEU A 17 3.22 1.32 19.45
CA LEU A 17 2.34 1.37 20.60
C LEU A 17 3.20 1.78 21.79
N GLU A 18 2.87 2.90 22.42
CA GLU A 18 3.43 3.26 23.71
C GLU A 18 2.54 2.65 24.78
N ASP A 19 3.10 1.81 25.65
CA ASP A 19 2.43 1.37 26.88
C ASP A 19 2.66 2.36 28.04
N GLU A 20 1.94 2.18 29.15
CA GLU A 20 2.05 3.04 30.35
C GLU A 20 3.47 3.04 30.98
N ASN A 21 4.37 2.15 30.54
CA ASN A 21 5.74 2.01 31.03
C ASN A 21 6.81 2.52 30.03
N ASN A 22 6.42 3.21 28.95
CA ASN A 22 7.30 3.64 27.85
C ASN A 22 8.02 2.48 27.12
N LEU A 23 7.50 1.25 27.18
CA LEU A 23 7.98 0.16 26.33
C LEU A 23 7.27 0.25 24.98
N VAL A 24 8.06 0.44 23.92
CA VAL A 24 7.54 0.52 22.55
C VAL A 24 7.44 -0.88 21.97
N GLN A 25 6.23 -1.44 21.91
CA GLN A 25 5.92 -2.60 21.06
C GLN A 25 5.19 -2.09 19.82
N GLY A 26 5.68 -2.42 18.62
CA GLY A 26 5.10 -1.95 17.36
C GLY A 26 4.38 -3.06 16.61
N VAL A 27 3.39 -2.69 15.79
CA VAL A 27 2.79 -3.56 14.77
C VAL A 27 3.46 -3.24 13.43
N ASN A 28 4.20 -4.20 12.89
CA ASN A 28 4.86 -4.10 11.60
C ASN A 28 3.91 -4.54 10.48
N ILE A 29 3.62 -3.61 9.59
CA ILE A 29 2.65 -3.74 8.52
C ILE A 29 3.38 -3.68 7.18
N LEU A 30 3.06 -4.59 6.28
CA LEU A 30 3.59 -4.62 4.91
C LEU A 30 2.45 -4.46 3.91
N THR A 31 2.53 -3.46 3.04
CA THR A 31 1.47 -3.17 2.05
C THR A 31 1.84 -3.70 0.67
N ASP A 32 0.92 -4.40 0.01
CA ASP A 32 1.02 -4.89 -1.39
C ASP A 32 2.40 -5.46 -1.77
N PRO A 33 2.90 -6.48 -1.04
CA PRO A 33 4.27 -6.94 -1.22
C PRO A 33 4.50 -7.61 -2.58
N ILE A 34 5.48 -7.08 -3.32
CA ILE A 34 6.03 -7.67 -4.54
C ILE A 34 7.57 -7.71 -4.50
N PHE A 35 8.12 -8.87 -4.20
CA PHE A 35 9.54 -9.18 -4.22
C PHE A 35 9.98 -9.78 -5.57
N SER A 36 9.04 -10.34 -6.34
CA SER A 36 9.31 -10.90 -7.66
C SER A 36 9.85 -9.87 -8.67
N GLN A 37 10.55 -10.38 -9.68
CA GLN A 37 11.14 -9.55 -10.73
C GLN A 37 10.09 -9.05 -11.74
N ARG A 38 8.95 -9.75 -11.86
CA ARG A 38 7.85 -9.37 -12.75
C ARG A 38 6.52 -9.36 -12.01
N ALA A 39 5.72 -8.34 -12.30
CA ALA A 39 4.31 -8.27 -11.95
C ALA A 39 3.50 -9.03 -13.01
N SER A 40 3.49 -10.36 -12.92
CA SER A 40 2.90 -11.23 -13.94
C SER A 40 2.64 -12.62 -13.39
N PHE A 41 1.64 -13.30 -13.96
CA PHE A 41 1.43 -14.73 -13.77
C PHE A 41 2.67 -15.57 -14.17
N LEU A 42 3.38 -15.16 -15.22
CA LEU A 42 4.54 -15.86 -15.77
C LEU A 42 5.81 -15.03 -15.54
N GLN A 43 6.77 -15.56 -14.79
CA GLN A 43 7.99 -14.80 -14.47
C GLN A 43 8.94 -14.58 -15.67
N PHE A 44 8.66 -15.16 -16.83
CA PHE A 44 9.37 -14.88 -18.08
C PHE A 44 8.68 -13.82 -18.98
N MET A 45 7.43 -13.44 -18.70
CA MET A 45 6.63 -12.53 -19.54
C MET A 45 5.92 -11.45 -18.70
N GLY A 46 5.56 -10.32 -19.29
CA GLY A 46 4.88 -9.22 -18.59
C GLY A 46 5.82 -8.18 -17.95
N PRO A 47 5.27 -7.18 -17.23
CA PRO A 47 6.04 -6.04 -16.71
C PRO A 47 7.20 -6.46 -15.81
N LYS A 48 8.42 -6.12 -16.21
CA LYS A 48 9.64 -6.31 -15.41
C LYS A 48 9.94 -5.04 -14.61
N ARG A 49 10.30 -5.18 -13.34
CA ARG A 49 10.75 -4.02 -12.55
C ARG A 49 12.08 -3.46 -13.06
N TYR A 50 12.21 -2.15 -13.02
CA TYR A 50 13.45 -1.41 -13.31
C TYR A 50 14.42 -1.36 -12.14
N ARG A 51 13.89 -1.47 -10.92
CA ARG A 51 14.65 -1.46 -9.67
C ARG A 51 14.34 -2.74 -8.92
N GLY A 52 15.38 -3.39 -8.39
CA GLY A 52 15.21 -4.53 -7.50
C GLY A 52 14.46 -4.15 -6.22
N PRO A 53 13.90 -5.12 -5.48
CA PRO A 53 13.40 -4.87 -4.15
C PRO A 53 14.56 -4.38 -3.25
N PRO A 54 14.30 -3.49 -2.27
CA PRO A 54 15.35 -2.93 -1.41
C PRO A 54 16.01 -4.00 -0.53
N CYS A 55 15.27 -5.06 -0.19
CA CYS A 55 15.72 -6.20 0.59
C CYS A 55 15.04 -7.49 0.11
N THR A 56 15.52 -8.64 0.57
CA THR A 56 14.84 -9.93 0.40
C THR A 56 13.78 -10.15 1.48
N VAL A 57 12.92 -11.16 1.31
CA VAL A 57 11.91 -11.51 2.32
C VAL A 57 12.57 -11.89 3.63
N GLU A 58 13.73 -12.55 3.62
CA GLU A 58 14.49 -12.99 4.80
C GLU A 58 15.09 -11.83 5.60
N GLN A 59 15.31 -10.68 4.95
CA GLN A 59 15.88 -9.48 5.55
C GLN A 59 14.83 -8.59 6.22
N LEU A 60 13.53 -8.87 6.03
CA LEU A 60 12.47 -8.13 6.71
C LEU A 60 12.56 -8.33 8.24
N PRO A 61 12.07 -7.37 9.04
CA PRO A 61 11.81 -7.58 10.46
C PRO A 61 10.67 -8.58 10.60
N ARG A 62 10.25 -8.87 11.84
CA ARG A 62 8.95 -9.50 12.06
C ARG A 62 7.87 -8.66 11.39
N ILE A 63 6.98 -9.30 10.64
CA ILE A 63 5.81 -8.65 10.04
C ILE A 63 4.59 -9.28 10.70
N ASP A 64 3.71 -8.43 11.25
CA ASP A 64 2.53 -8.84 11.99
C ASP A 64 1.30 -8.87 11.08
N ALA A 65 1.25 -7.95 10.11
CA ALA A 65 0.16 -7.81 9.16
C ALA A 65 0.65 -7.54 7.73
N VAL A 66 0.00 -8.15 6.75
CA VAL A 66 0.05 -7.74 5.34
C VAL A 66 -1.28 -7.15 4.93
N LEU A 67 -1.27 -6.00 4.26
CA LEU A 67 -2.45 -5.38 3.65
C LEU A 67 -2.39 -5.57 2.14
N ILE A 68 -3.40 -6.23 1.58
CA ILE A 68 -3.59 -6.33 0.13
C ILE A 68 -4.68 -5.35 -0.27
N SER A 69 -4.42 -4.44 -1.20
CA SER A 69 -5.44 -3.49 -1.69
C SER A 69 -6.36 -4.13 -2.73
N HIS A 70 -5.82 -4.91 -3.65
CA HIS A 70 -6.60 -5.53 -4.73
C HIS A 70 -5.80 -6.65 -5.42
N SER A 71 -6.44 -7.30 -6.39
CA SER A 71 -5.95 -8.57 -6.94
C SER A 71 -4.94 -8.44 -8.10
N HIS A 72 -4.53 -7.25 -8.55
CA HIS A 72 -3.58 -7.15 -9.68
C HIS A 72 -2.19 -7.71 -9.34
N TYR A 73 -1.45 -8.15 -10.37
CA TYR A 73 -0.17 -8.85 -10.20
C TYR A 73 0.96 -8.01 -9.60
N ASP A 74 0.89 -6.70 -9.70
CA ASP A 74 1.82 -5.74 -9.07
C ASP A 74 1.50 -5.45 -7.60
N HIS A 75 0.35 -5.90 -7.10
CA HIS A 75 -0.10 -5.71 -5.72
C HIS A 75 -0.29 -7.03 -4.95
N LEU A 76 -0.60 -8.12 -5.67
CA LEU A 76 -0.74 -9.48 -5.14
C LEU A 76 0.13 -10.46 -5.94
N ASP A 77 1.39 -10.56 -5.51
CA ASP A 77 2.40 -11.43 -6.13
C ASP A 77 2.46 -12.81 -5.45
N ALA A 78 2.23 -13.88 -6.22
CA ALA A 78 2.21 -15.24 -5.69
C ALA A 78 3.56 -15.69 -5.11
N GLY A 79 4.68 -15.24 -5.69
CA GLY A 79 6.00 -15.54 -5.17
C GLY A 79 6.23 -14.91 -3.79
N SER A 80 5.82 -13.65 -3.64
CA SER A 80 5.90 -12.93 -2.37
C SER A 80 5.01 -13.55 -1.30
N VAL A 81 3.78 -13.92 -1.65
CA VAL A 81 2.86 -14.63 -0.74
C VAL A 81 3.49 -15.93 -0.25
N ALA A 82 4.02 -16.75 -1.17
CA ALA A 82 4.65 -18.01 -0.81
C ALA A 82 5.87 -17.80 0.11
N SER A 83 6.76 -16.86 -0.21
CA SER A 83 7.96 -16.58 0.61
C SER A 83 7.62 -16.02 1.99
N LEU A 84 6.64 -15.10 2.08
CA LEU A 84 6.20 -14.53 3.36
C LEU A 84 5.52 -15.59 4.23
N ASN A 85 4.63 -16.39 3.64
CA ASN A 85 3.96 -17.48 4.34
C ASN A 85 4.94 -18.55 4.83
N ALA A 86 5.93 -18.91 4.00
CA ALA A 86 6.98 -19.84 4.40
C ALA A 86 7.85 -19.32 5.55
N ARG A 87 8.04 -17.99 5.64
CA ARG A 87 8.87 -17.38 6.69
C ARG A 87 8.12 -17.17 8.01
N PHE A 88 6.90 -16.63 7.94
CA PHE A 88 6.17 -16.16 9.13
C PHE A 88 5.01 -17.08 9.53
N GLY A 89 4.53 -17.95 8.63
CA GLY A 89 3.47 -18.91 8.91
C GLY A 89 2.19 -18.27 9.47
N GLY A 90 1.55 -18.97 10.40
CA GLY A 90 0.28 -18.54 11.02
C GLY A 90 0.38 -17.29 11.92
N GLU A 91 1.59 -16.85 12.27
CA GLU A 91 1.78 -15.60 13.02
C GLU A 91 1.49 -14.36 12.16
N LEU A 92 1.67 -14.46 10.84
CA LEU A 92 1.38 -13.37 9.91
C LEU A 92 -0.11 -13.32 9.57
N ARG A 93 -0.78 -12.22 9.90
CA ARG A 93 -2.16 -11.99 9.48
C ARG A 93 -2.23 -11.30 8.11
N TRP A 94 -3.03 -11.84 7.21
CA TRP A 94 -3.31 -11.26 5.89
C TRP A 94 -4.65 -10.54 5.93
N PHE A 95 -4.67 -9.23 5.70
CA PHE A 95 -5.90 -8.46 5.50
C PHE A 95 -6.14 -8.29 4.01
N VAL A 96 -7.29 -8.76 3.54
CA VAL A 96 -7.63 -8.81 2.11
C VAL A 96 -9.06 -8.32 1.87
N PRO A 97 -9.34 -7.66 0.73
CA PRO A 97 -10.69 -7.35 0.31
C PRO A 97 -11.52 -8.61 0.07
N LEU A 98 -12.85 -8.45 0.20
CA LEU A 98 -13.84 -9.49 -0.11
C LEU A 98 -13.56 -10.23 -1.44
N GLY A 99 -13.57 -11.56 -1.41
CA GLY A 99 -13.33 -12.44 -2.55
C GLY A 99 -11.88 -12.90 -2.75
N LEU A 100 -10.96 -12.59 -1.84
CA LEU A 100 -9.55 -13.00 -1.89
C LEU A 100 -9.14 -14.06 -0.87
N MET A 101 -9.96 -14.34 0.15
CA MET A 101 -9.63 -15.33 1.18
C MET A 101 -9.31 -16.70 0.57
N ASP A 102 -10.18 -17.19 -0.31
CA ASP A 102 -10.03 -18.47 -0.98
C ASP A 102 -8.73 -18.58 -1.78
N TRP A 103 -8.28 -17.48 -2.38
CA TRP A 103 -7.04 -17.46 -3.16
C TRP A 103 -5.82 -17.57 -2.23
N LEU A 104 -5.80 -16.82 -1.12
CA LEU A 104 -4.75 -16.88 -0.11
C LEU A 104 -4.72 -18.25 0.60
N ALA A 105 -5.89 -18.82 0.93
CA ALA A 105 -6.01 -20.13 1.54
C ALA A 105 -5.43 -21.24 0.62
N LYS A 106 -5.69 -21.17 -0.70
CA LYS A 106 -5.08 -22.07 -1.69
C LYS A 106 -3.56 -21.93 -1.81
N MET A 107 -3.01 -20.76 -1.45
CA MET A 107 -1.58 -20.53 -1.33
C MET A 107 -0.99 -21.01 0.00
N GLY A 108 -1.81 -21.59 0.88
CA GLY A 108 -1.41 -22.14 2.18
C GLY A 108 -1.39 -21.12 3.31
N CYS A 109 -1.97 -19.93 3.13
CA CYS A 109 -2.08 -18.94 4.20
C CYS A 109 -3.24 -19.32 5.14
N GLU A 110 -2.93 -19.50 6.43
CA GLU A 110 -3.90 -19.97 7.44
C GLU A 110 -4.60 -18.83 8.20
N ASN A 111 -3.92 -17.69 8.35
CA ASN A 111 -4.42 -16.54 9.11
C ASN A 111 -4.81 -15.41 8.16
N VAL A 112 -5.97 -15.55 7.52
CA VAL A 112 -6.51 -14.59 6.54
C VAL A 112 -7.77 -13.95 7.08
N MET A 113 -7.84 -12.62 7.01
CA MET A 113 -8.98 -11.81 7.36
C MET A 113 -9.50 -11.11 6.10
N GLU A 114 -10.70 -11.49 5.69
CA GLU A 114 -11.39 -10.92 4.54
C GLU A 114 -12.42 -9.92 5.00
N LEU A 115 -12.45 -8.75 4.36
CA LEU A 115 -13.30 -7.63 4.77
C LEU A 115 -13.95 -6.96 3.55
N ASP A 116 -15.25 -6.67 3.68
CA ASP A 116 -15.94 -5.69 2.83
C ASP A 116 -15.62 -4.26 3.32
N TRP A 117 -15.95 -3.25 2.52
CA TRP A 117 -15.72 -1.87 2.90
C TRP A 117 -16.45 -1.51 4.19
N TRP A 118 -15.75 -0.73 5.02
CA TRP A 118 -16.12 -0.30 6.37
C TRP A 118 -16.15 -1.40 7.41
N GLU A 119 -15.87 -2.65 7.04
CA GLU A 119 -15.59 -3.70 8.02
C GLU A 119 -14.18 -3.52 8.57
N GLU A 120 -14.01 -3.96 9.81
CA GLU A 120 -12.79 -3.79 10.56
C GLU A 120 -12.41 -5.05 11.34
N ASN A 121 -11.12 -5.20 11.60
CA ASN A 121 -10.59 -6.24 12.47
C ASN A 121 -9.25 -5.79 13.07
N CYS A 122 -8.62 -6.62 13.88
CA CYS A 122 -7.31 -6.34 14.47
C CYS A 122 -6.36 -7.51 14.24
N VAL A 123 -5.09 -7.39 14.64
CA VAL A 123 -4.19 -8.56 14.75
C VAL A 123 -4.39 -9.16 16.14
N PRO A 124 -4.56 -10.49 16.31
CA PRO A 124 -4.77 -11.08 17.62
C PRO A 124 -3.61 -10.76 18.57
N GLY A 125 -3.92 -10.23 19.75
CA GLY A 125 -2.91 -9.76 20.71
C GLY A 125 -2.49 -8.29 20.51
N HIS A 126 -3.02 -7.62 19.49
CA HIS A 126 -2.84 -6.19 19.20
C HIS A 126 -4.22 -5.52 18.98
N ASP A 127 -5.17 -5.79 19.87
CA ASP A 127 -6.58 -5.39 19.74
C ASP A 127 -6.80 -3.85 19.76
N ASN A 128 -5.78 -3.10 20.18
CA ASN A 128 -5.75 -1.63 20.16
C ASN A 128 -5.35 -1.03 18.80
N VAL A 129 -5.05 -1.87 17.79
CA VAL A 129 -4.79 -1.45 16.42
C VAL A 129 -5.87 -2.01 15.51
N THR A 130 -6.74 -1.12 15.05
CA THR A 130 -7.86 -1.46 14.16
C THR A 130 -7.46 -1.28 12.71
N PHE A 131 -7.69 -2.30 11.90
CA PHE A 131 -7.52 -2.30 10.45
C PHE A 131 -8.89 -2.24 9.82
N VAL A 132 -9.18 -1.15 9.11
CA VAL A 132 -10.46 -0.93 8.43
C VAL A 132 -10.24 -1.04 6.93
N CYS A 133 -10.99 -1.92 6.28
CA CYS A 133 -11.06 -1.99 4.83
C CYS A 133 -11.88 -0.79 4.35
N THR A 134 -11.29 0.16 3.62
CA THR A 134 -11.98 1.37 3.19
C THR A 134 -12.15 1.43 1.67
N PRO A 135 -13.14 2.15 1.13
CA PRO A 135 -13.34 2.21 -0.31
C PRO A 135 -12.17 2.83 -1.07
N SER A 136 -12.01 2.41 -2.33
CA SER A 136 -11.21 3.08 -3.35
C SER A 136 -11.95 2.99 -4.70
N GLN A 137 -11.52 3.75 -5.71
CA GLN A 137 -12.10 3.69 -7.06
C GLN A 137 -11.14 2.96 -7.99
N HIS A 138 -11.24 1.63 -8.03
CA HIS A 138 -10.43 0.78 -8.88
C HIS A 138 -11.19 -0.45 -9.36
N TRP A 139 -10.47 -1.52 -9.72
CA TRP A 139 -11.00 -2.78 -10.20
C TRP A 139 -10.04 -3.92 -9.84
N SER A 140 -10.46 -5.16 -10.06
CA SER A 140 -9.72 -6.36 -9.72
C SER A 140 -9.75 -7.36 -10.89
N LYS A 141 -8.60 -7.98 -11.20
CA LYS A 141 -8.50 -9.05 -12.22
C LYS A 141 -7.18 -9.81 -12.10
N ARG A 142 -7.21 -11.12 -12.33
CA ARG A 142 -6.00 -11.95 -12.45
C ARG A 142 -6.03 -12.83 -13.70
N THR A 143 -7.20 -13.33 -14.07
CA THR A 143 -7.37 -14.23 -15.21
C THR A 143 -8.28 -13.60 -16.27
N ALA A 144 -8.51 -14.31 -17.37
CA ALA A 144 -9.38 -13.80 -18.43
C ALA A 144 -10.88 -13.77 -18.05
N TRP A 145 -11.27 -14.32 -16.89
CA TRP A 145 -12.66 -14.62 -16.54
C TRP A 145 -13.08 -14.14 -15.15
N ASP A 146 -12.23 -13.39 -14.46
CA ASP A 146 -12.41 -12.99 -13.06
C ASP A 146 -12.47 -11.48 -12.83
N ASP A 147 -12.77 -10.71 -13.88
CA ASP A 147 -13.06 -9.28 -13.78
C ASP A 147 -14.02 -9.00 -12.62
N ASN A 148 -13.55 -8.24 -11.63
CA ASN A 148 -14.27 -7.81 -10.44
C ASN A 148 -14.93 -8.94 -9.63
N ARG A 149 -14.37 -10.16 -9.66
CA ARG A 149 -14.80 -11.24 -8.75
C ARG A 149 -14.26 -11.11 -7.32
N SER A 150 -13.29 -10.22 -7.12
CA SER A 150 -12.85 -9.77 -5.80
C SER A 150 -12.95 -8.25 -5.74
N LEU A 151 -13.10 -7.75 -4.52
CA LEU A 151 -13.15 -6.33 -4.21
C LEU A 151 -11.76 -5.69 -4.37
N TRP A 152 -11.73 -4.37 -4.37
CA TRP A 152 -10.55 -3.52 -4.28
C TRP A 152 -10.76 -2.55 -3.12
N SER A 153 -9.71 -2.16 -2.43
CA SER A 153 -9.82 -1.32 -1.25
C SER A 153 -8.63 -0.39 -1.06
N SER A 154 -8.85 0.63 -0.23
CA SER A 154 -7.83 1.27 0.56
C SER A 154 -7.85 0.70 1.98
N TRP A 155 -6.88 1.06 2.81
CA TRP A 155 -6.81 0.62 4.21
C TRP A 155 -6.59 1.79 5.15
N SER A 156 -7.42 1.89 6.19
CA SER A 156 -7.20 2.79 7.32
C SER A 156 -6.74 1.97 8.52
N VAL A 157 -5.57 2.29 9.07
CA VAL A 157 -5.03 1.62 10.25
C VAL A 157 -5.00 2.59 11.41
N LEU A 158 -5.72 2.26 12.47
CA LEU A 158 -6.05 3.13 13.59
C LEU A 158 -5.40 2.55 14.86
N GLY A 159 -4.25 3.09 15.23
CA GLY A 159 -3.65 2.85 16.54
C GLY A 159 -4.13 3.87 17.58
N PRO A 160 -3.73 3.70 18.86
CA PRO A 160 -4.12 4.60 19.94
C PRO A 160 -3.59 6.02 19.73
N ASN A 161 -2.34 6.14 19.26
CA ASN A 161 -1.62 7.41 19.11
C ASN A 161 -1.31 7.76 17.66
N HIS A 162 -1.39 6.79 16.75
CA HIS A 162 -0.96 6.94 15.36
C HIS A 162 -1.97 6.35 14.39
N ARG A 163 -2.20 7.05 13.28
CA ARG A 163 -3.11 6.62 12.21
C ARG A 163 -2.39 6.63 10.87
N PHE A 164 -2.51 5.53 10.14
CA PHE A 164 -1.92 5.35 8.83
C PHE A 164 -2.99 5.06 7.78
N PHE A 165 -2.85 5.63 6.59
CA PHE A 165 -3.71 5.36 5.45
C PHE A 165 -2.91 4.80 4.27
N PHE A 166 -3.40 3.72 3.67
CA PHE A 166 -2.86 3.18 2.42
C PHE A 166 -3.93 3.22 1.32
N ALA A 167 -3.67 4.00 0.27
CA ALA A 167 -4.66 4.24 -0.77
C ALA A 167 -4.89 3.05 -1.73
N GLY A 168 -3.94 2.10 -1.81
CA GLY A 168 -3.90 1.14 -2.91
C GLY A 168 -3.74 1.85 -4.26
N ASP A 169 -4.25 1.22 -5.32
CA ASP A 169 -4.53 1.91 -6.58
C ASP A 169 -5.94 2.47 -6.57
N THR A 170 -6.08 3.68 -7.13
CA THR A 170 -7.37 4.38 -7.15
C THR A 170 -7.37 5.52 -8.15
N GLY A 171 -8.53 5.74 -8.79
CA GLY A 171 -8.93 7.05 -9.29
C GLY A 171 -9.41 7.95 -8.14
N TYR A 172 -9.57 9.25 -8.40
CA TYR A 172 -10.13 10.15 -7.40
C TYR A 172 -11.64 9.89 -7.21
N CYS A 173 -12.11 9.83 -5.96
CA CYS A 173 -13.52 9.68 -5.65
C CYS A 173 -13.91 10.34 -4.30
N PRO A 174 -15.20 10.66 -4.08
CA PRO A 174 -15.66 11.33 -2.85
C PRO A 174 -15.42 10.53 -1.55
N SER A 175 -15.18 9.23 -1.65
CA SER A 175 -14.96 8.37 -0.48
C SER A 175 -13.79 8.83 0.37
N PHE A 176 -12.77 9.50 -0.19
CA PHE A 176 -11.63 10.02 0.58
C PHE A 176 -12.04 11.07 1.60
N GLN A 177 -13.03 11.93 1.28
CA GLN A 177 -13.56 12.91 2.22
C GLN A 177 -14.30 12.23 3.37
N GLU A 178 -15.08 11.18 3.07
CA GLU A 178 -15.77 10.42 4.10
C GLU A 178 -14.79 9.64 4.99
N ILE A 179 -13.73 9.06 4.41
CA ILE A 179 -12.65 8.40 5.16
C ILE A 179 -11.98 9.42 6.10
N GLY A 180 -11.60 10.60 5.60
CA GLY A 180 -11.01 11.66 6.42
C GLY A 180 -11.94 12.15 7.53
N ARG A 181 -13.25 12.23 7.27
CA ARG A 181 -14.26 12.61 8.27
C ARG A 181 -14.47 11.55 9.35
N ARG A 182 -14.42 10.25 8.98
CA ARG A 182 -14.61 9.13 9.93
C ARG A 182 -13.37 8.87 10.77
N PHE A 183 -12.20 8.90 10.15
CA PHE A 183 -10.98 8.34 10.71
C PHE A 183 -9.81 9.32 10.78
N GLY A 184 -9.90 10.48 10.14
CA GLY A 184 -8.86 11.51 10.18
C GLY A 184 -8.77 12.23 11.54
N PRO A 185 -7.73 13.05 11.74
CA PRO A 185 -6.60 13.24 10.83
C PRO A 185 -5.64 12.03 10.84
N PHE A 186 -5.08 11.70 9.68
CA PHE A 186 -4.05 10.66 9.56
C PHE A 186 -2.65 11.25 9.79
N ASP A 187 -1.75 10.52 10.45
CA ASP A 187 -0.37 10.96 10.61
C ASP A 187 0.42 10.79 9.32
N LEU A 188 0.22 9.66 8.63
CA LEU A 188 0.88 9.34 7.39
C LEU A 188 -0.11 8.69 6.40
N ALA A 189 -0.06 9.10 5.14
CA ALA A 189 -0.79 8.45 4.06
C ALA A 189 0.14 8.04 2.91
N ALA A 190 0.07 6.78 2.48
CA ALA A 190 0.73 6.29 1.27
C ALA A 190 -0.23 6.40 0.08
N ILE A 191 0.10 7.30 -0.87
CA ILE A 191 -0.80 7.70 -1.97
C ILE A 191 -0.09 7.48 -3.33
N PRO A 192 -0.73 6.83 -4.31
CA PRO A 192 -0.13 6.61 -5.62
C PRO A 192 0.02 7.92 -6.40
N ILE A 193 1.11 8.04 -7.16
CA ILE A 193 1.34 9.16 -8.10
C ILE A 193 1.75 8.68 -9.50
N GLY A 194 1.65 7.37 -9.74
CA GLY A 194 2.11 6.67 -10.93
C GLY A 194 0.96 6.14 -11.78
N ALA A 195 1.30 5.58 -12.94
CA ALA A 195 0.37 4.90 -13.85
C ALA A 195 -0.77 5.75 -14.45
N TYR A 196 -0.75 7.08 -14.32
CA TYR A 196 -1.92 7.91 -14.64
C TYR A 196 -2.12 8.29 -16.11
N LEU A 197 -1.24 7.90 -17.06
CA LEU A 197 -1.36 8.30 -18.48
C LEU A 197 -1.69 7.13 -19.43
N PRO A 198 -2.54 7.38 -20.45
CA PRO A 198 -3.19 8.66 -20.79
C PRO A 198 -4.46 8.91 -19.93
N ARG A 199 -4.76 10.18 -19.61
CA ARG A 199 -5.81 10.53 -18.61
C ARG A 199 -7.22 10.10 -19.01
N ASP A 200 -7.56 10.14 -20.30
CA ASP A 200 -8.84 9.71 -20.84
C ASP A 200 -9.14 8.22 -20.56
N VAL A 201 -8.10 7.40 -20.41
CA VAL A 201 -8.21 5.98 -20.08
C VAL A 201 -7.98 5.70 -18.59
N MET A 202 -7.03 6.40 -17.97
CA MET A 202 -6.56 6.06 -16.62
C MET A 202 -7.29 6.80 -15.50
N LYS A 203 -7.95 7.94 -15.74
CA LYS A 203 -8.54 8.77 -14.65
C LYS A 203 -9.55 8.05 -13.76
N GLY A 204 -10.24 7.04 -14.30
CA GLY A 204 -11.22 6.26 -13.53
C GLY A 204 -10.59 5.31 -12.50
N GLN A 205 -9.30 5.03 -12.61
CA GLN A 205 -8.60 3.93 -11.92
C GLN A 205 -7.23 4.34 -11.35
N HIS A 206 -6.64 5.42 -11.83
CA HIS A 206 -5.38 5.95 -11.32
C HIS A 206 -5.41 7.48 -11.24
N VAL A 207 -5.07 7.98 -10.07
CA VAL A 207 -4.90 9.41 -9.80
C VAL A 207 -3.64 9.95 -10.45
N ASP A 208 -3.71 11.19 -10.94
CA ASP A 208 -2.50 11.96 -11.20
C ASP A 208 -1.98 12.64 -9.92
N PRO A 209 -0.78 13.26 -9.95
CA PRO A 209 -0.21 13.88 -8.75
C PRO A 209 -1.05 15.02 -8.18
N GLU A 210 -1.80 15.76 -9.00
CA GLU A 210 -2.72 16.79 -8.53
C GLU A 210 -3.87 16.17 -7.73
N GLU A 211 -4.50 15.12 -8.25
CA GLU A 211 -5.52 14.34 -7.53
C GLU A 211 -4.95 13.68 -6.27
N ALA A 212 -3.69 13.23 -6.27
CA ALA A 212 -3.05 12.68 -5.08
C ALA A 212 -2.90 13.71 -3.95
N VAL A 213 -2.65 14.99 -4.27
CA VAL A 213 -2.67 16.08 -3.28
C VAL A 213 -4.08 16.32 -2.76
N GLN A 214 -5.10 16.23 -3.62
CA GLN A 214 -6.49 16.34 -3.17
C GLN A 214 -6.85 15.22 -2.19
N ILE A 215 -6.43 13.97 -2.46
CA ILE A 215 -6.61 12.84 -1.54
C ILE A 215 -5.95 13.12 -0.19
N HIS A 216 -4.70 13.61 -0.19
CA HIS A 216 -4.01 14.00 1.04
C HIS A 216 -4.83 15.00 1.88
N GLN A 217 -5.41 16.02 1.24
CA GLN A 217 -6.23 17.03 1.91
C GLN A 217 -7.55 16.46 2.43
N ASP A 218 -8.24 15.67 1.61
CA ASP A 218 -9.53 15.06 1.95
C ASP A 218 -9.41 14.07 3.12
N LEU A 219 -8.30 13.35 3.19
CA LEU A 219 -7.95 12.48 4.32
C LEU A 219 -7.56 13.26 5.59
N GLN A 220 -7.31 14.56 5.48
CA GLN A 220 -6.70 15.37 6.55
C GLN A 220 -5.37 14.77 7.01
N ALA A 221 -4.58 14.25 6.07
CA ALA A 221 -3.29 13.65 6.38
C ALA A 221 -2.27 14.74 6.76
N LYS A 222 -1.49 14.52 7.81
CA LYS A 222 -0.40 15.44 8.20
C LYS A 222 0.76 15.35 7.20
N GLN A 223 1.05 14.14 6.72
CA GLN A 223 2.11 13.85 5.77
C GLN A 223 1.71 12.74 4.81
N SER A 224 2.35 12.71 3.63
CA SER A 224 2.15 11.63 2.68
C SER A 224 3.45 11.14 2.05
N VAL A 225 3.44 9.87 1.65
CA VAL A 225 4.51 9.23 0.88
C VAL A 225 3.97 8.78 -0.46
N ALA A 226 4.72 9.10 -1.51
CA ALA A 226 4.37 8.75 -2.88
C ALA A 226 4.68 7.27 -3.18
N VAL A 227 3.66 6.52 -3.62
CA VAL A 227 3.78 5.10 -4.03
C VAL A 227 3.42 4.89 -5.52
N HIS A 228 3.47 3.65 -5.99
CA HIS A 228 3.09 3.22 -7.34
C HIS A 228 3.95 3.76 -8.53
N TRP A 229 4.93 4.64 -8.30
CA TRP A 229 5.76 5.25 -9.36
C TRP A 229 7.19 4.72 -9.38
N GLY A 230 7.77 4.44 -10.55
CA GLY A 230 9.22 4.24 -10.71
C GLY A 230 9.75 2.79 -10.62
N THR A 231 8.88 1.80 -10.42
CA THR A 231 9.28 0.37 -10.34
C THR A 231 8.91 -0.38 -11.60
N PHE A 232 7.64 -0.39 -11.99
CA PHE A 232 7.16 -1.09 -13.19
C PHE A 232 6.74 -0.09 -14.27
N ASN A 233 6.76 -0.53 -15.53
CA ASN A 233 6.14 0.19 -16.64
C ASN A 233 4.76 -0.40 -16.93
N ILE A 234 3.75 0.17 -16.30
CA ILE A 234 2.37 -0.30 -16.32
C ILE A 234 1.41 0.72 -16.97
N SER A 235 1.95 1.81 -17.51
CA SER A 235 1.17 2.82 -18.26
C SER A 235 2.06 3.45 -19.34
N ARG A 236 1.55 4.36 -20.18
CA ARG A 236 2.37 5.06 -21.20
C ARG A 236 3.29 6.15 -20.60
N PHE A 237 3.79 5.94 -19.39
CA PHE A 237 4.58 6.89 -18.64
C PHE A 237 6.09 6.73 -18.86
N TYR A 238 6.77 7.82 -19.22
CA TYR A 238 8.24 7.87 -19.17
C TYR A 238 8.69 8.13 -17.73
N LEU A 239 9.39 7.17 -17.13
CA LEU A 239 9.99 7.16 -15.78
C LEU A 239 10.63 8.47 -15.27
N ILE A 240 10.97 9.39 -16.17
CA ILE A 240 11.70 10.63 -15.90
C ILE A 240 10.76 11.82 -15.66
N LYS A 241 9.50 11.79 -16.11
CA LYS A 241 8.62 12.98 -16.08
C LYS A 241 8.05 13.28 -14.69
N SER A 242 8.02 12.33 -13.76
CA SER A 242 7.71 12.59 -12.34
C SER A 242 8.79 13.42 -11.63
N ARG A 243 9.96 13.63 -12.26
CA ARG A 243 11.00 14.52 -11.73
C ARG A 243 10.87 15.96 -12.21
N LYS A 244 10.16 16.21 -13.30
CA LYS A 244 9.97 17.54 -13.88
C LYS A 244 8.53 17.97 -13.68
N PHE A 245 8.14 18.16 -12.43
CA PHE A 245 6.95 18.93 -12.08
C PHE A 245 7.17 20.37 -12.57
N HIS A 246 6.34 20.84 -13.50
CA HIS A 246 6.17 22.27 -13.73
C HIS A 246 5.08 22.74 -12.77
N SER A 247 5.42 23.67 -11.88
CA SER A 247 4.49 24.48 -11.08
C SER A 247 3.77 23.81 -9.89
N SER A 248 4.48 23.62 -8.78
CA SER A 248 4.17 24.26 -7.48
C SER A 248 5.13 23.68 -6.42
N SER A 249 5.76 24.55 -5.63
CA SER A 249 6.68 24.15 -4.55
C SER A 249 6.03 23.21 -3.51
N LEU A 250 4.70 23.25 -3.40
CA LEU A 250 3.89 22.42 -2.49
C LEU A 250 3.99 20.91 -2.77
N LEU A 251 4.06 20.47 -4.04
CA LEU A 251 4.13 19.05 -4.40
C LEU A 251 5.44 18.36 -3.96
N LEU A 252 6.54 19.11 -3.97
CA LEU A 252 7.85 18.59 -3.58
C LEU A 252 8.01 18.51 -2.05
N ASP A 253 7.41 19.44 -1.31
CA ASP A 253 7.50 19.46 0.15
C ASP A 253 6.57 18.41 0.81
N LEU A 254 5.44 18.10 0.17
CA LEU A 254 4.43 17.16 0.70
C LEU A 254 4.89 15.69 0.71
N PHE A 255 5.66 15.27 -0.29
CA PHE A 255 5.97 13.86 -0.56
C PHE A 255 7.40 13.43 -0.22
N PHE A 256 8.31 14.35 0.14
CA PHE A 256 9.77 14.06 0.22
C PHE A 256 10.42 14.15 1.61
N ALA A 257 9.67 14.15 2.72
CA ALA A 257 10.25 14.23 4.06
C ALA A 257 10.71 12.90 4.69
N ILE A 258 10.93 11.81 3.92
CA ILE A 258 11.29 10.50 4.50
C ILE A 258 12.72 10.48 5.08
N SER A 259 13.62 11.35 4.63
CA SER A 259 15.04 11.28 5.03
C SER A 259 15.40 12.03 6.32
N ARG A 260 14.48 12.74 6.97
CA ARG A 260 14.82 13.62 8.11
C ARG A 260 13.92 13.54 9.34
N LEU A 261 12.82 12.81 9.31
CA LEU A 261 11.90 12.75 10.44
C LEU A 261 11.46 11.29 10.59
N PHE A 262 11.65 10.75 11.79
CA PHE A 262 10.91 9.68 12.47
C PHE A 262 11.78 8.60 13.12
N PRO A 263 11.67 8.43 14.45
CA PRO A 263 11.97 7.16 15.12
C PRO A 263 10.85 6.09 14.92
N VAL A 264 9.71 6.48 14.35
CA VAL A 264 8.47 5.68 14.20
C VAL A 264 8.44 4.84 12.91
N PHE A 265 9.08 5.28 11.82
CA PHE A 265 9.00 4.62 10.52
C PHE A 265 10.40 4.18 10.05
N LYS A 266 10.68 2.88 10.12
CA LYS A 266 11.94 2.35 9.58
C LYS A 266 11.84 2.17 8.07
N LYS A 267 12.75 2.84 7.37
CA LYS A 267 13.07 2.53 5.97
C LYS A 267 13.97 1.28 5.95
N ILE A 268 13.54 0.25 5.24
CA ILE A 268 14.33 -0.97 4.97
C ILE A 268 14.66 -1.02 3.48
#